data_AF-U2RRB2-F1
#
_entry.id   AF-U2RRB2-F1
#
_cell.length_a   1.000
_cell.length_b   1.000
_cell.length_c   1.000
_cell.angle_alpha   90.00
_cell.angle_beta   90.00
_cell.angle_gamma   90.00
#
_symmetry.space_group_name_H-M   'P 1'
#
loop_
_entity.id
_entity.type
_entity.pdbx_description
1 polymer ?
#
loop_
_entity_poly.entity_id
_entity_poly.type
_entity_poly.pdbx_seq_one_letter_code
_entity_poly.pdbx_strand_id
1 'polypeptide(L)'
;MEVVNQFFRYRGMVNYFIAQLRGLRGAPMPEVDRSTFTVHDFESGKQVPAPDFIADTMSYFSEFQNEQQRAGEIAHVATALVASYFAYIEHVSVLLAAYSSAASEDGFAVSELLRESWAVKFDVAFADVSIGSAKSDLSLMASRFRNPLLHGGAGRAADGMYVEVLPDVVALATEDGSPTDQFMLWKPSLTAEEIDWILSRIARIDAALESHPYWVAVSAGAPSNFSRDRVRKALSAQRSGNAGQLARAMAEALDD
;
A
#
# COMPACT_ATOMS: atom_id res chain seq x y z
N MET A 1 9.69 -4.42 -28.40
CA MET A 1 8.87 -3.40 -27.72
C MET A 1 9.65 -2.92 -26.53
N GLU A 2 9.66 -1.61 -26.29
CA GLU A 2 10.34 -1.00 -25.15
C GLU A 2 9.29 -0.51 -24.16
N VAL A 3 9.56 -0.68 -22.87
CA VAL A 3 8.73 -0.15 -21.77
C VAL A 3 9.54 0.88 -21.01
N VAL A 4 9.00 2.10 -20.93
CA VAL A 4 9.63 3.21 -20.22
C VAL A 4 9.72 2.91 -18.73
N ASN A 5 10.89 3.12 -18.16
CA ASN A 5 11.12 2.91 -16.74
C ASN A 5 10.69 4.14 -15.91
N GLN A 6 9.51 4.05 -15.31
CA GLN A 6 8.95 5.02 -14.37
C GLN A 6 9.27 4.69 -12.89
N PHE A 7 10.35 3.93 -12.61
CA PHE A 7 10.72 3.46 -11.26
C PHE A 7 10.73 4.60 -10.23
N PHE A 8 11.42 5.71 -10.52
CA PHE A 8 11.54 6.83 -9.59
C PHE A 8 10.19 7.47 -9.26
N ARG A 9 9.25 7.48 -10.21
CA ARG A 9 7.90 8.01 -9.99
C ARG A 9 7.11 7.12 -9.03
N TYR A 10 7.06 5.82 -9.30
CA TYR A 10 6.32 4.88 -8.45
C TYR A 10 6.97 4.71 -7.07
N ARG A 11 8.30 4.55 -7.02
CA ARG A 11 9.03 4.48 -5.75
C ARG A 11 8.93 5.79 -4.96
N GLY A 12 8.95 6.93 -5.65
CA GLY A 12 8.74 8.25 -5.04
C GLY A 12 7.40 8.35 -4.32
N MET A 13 6.31 7.86 -4.93
CA MET A 13 4.98 7.81 -4.27
C MET A 13 5.00 6.92 -3.03
N VAL A 14 5.60 5.73 -3.10
CA VAL A 14 5.74 4.84 -1.93
C VAL A 14 6.51 5.52 -0.80
N ASN A 15 7.66 6.12 -1.11
CA ASN A 15 8.49 6.82 -0.14
C ASN A 15 7.76 8.01 0.48
N TYR A 16 7.00 8.76 -0.32
CA TYR A 16 6.17 9.87 0.15
C TYR A 16 5.18 9.41 1.22
N PHE A 17 4.39 8.36 0.95
CA PHE A 17 3.41 7.88 1.92
C PHE A 17 4.05 7.27 3.18
N ILE A 18 5.20 6.59 3.05
CA ILE A 18 5.97 6.14 4.22
C ILE A 18 6.42 7.33 5.08
N ALA A 19 6.93 8.40 4.45
CA ALA A 19 7.36 9.61 5.17
C ALA A 19 6.18 10.31 5.85
N GLN A 20 5.04 10.43 5.17
CA GLN A 20 3.81 10.98 5.74
C GLN A 20 3.33 10.17 6.95
N LEU A 21 3.30 8.83 6.86
CA LEU A 21 2.95 7.97 8.00
C LEU A 21 3.88 8.20 9.20
N ARG A 22 5.19 8.31 8.97
CA ARG A 22 6.16 8.57 10.04
C ARG A 22 5.93 9.94 10.68
N GLY A 23 5.69 10.98 9.86
CA GLY A 23 5.37 12.32 10.35
C GLY A 23 4.09 12.35 11.19
N LEU A 24 3.01 11.76 10.66
CA LEU A 24 1.72 11.67 11.35
C LEU A 24 1.77 10.82 12.61
N ARG A 25 2.65 9.82 12.73
CA ARG A 25 2.84 9.05 13.98
C ARG A 25 3.75 9.75 14.99
N GLY A 26 4.66 10.61 14.54
CA GLY A 26 5.61 11.33 15.40
C GLY A 26 5.15 12.72 15.87
N ALA A 27 4.14 13.33 15.26
CA ALA A 27 3.65 14.66 15.63
C ALA A 27 3.05 14.70 17.05
N PRO A 28 3.13 15.80 17.80
CA PRO A 28 2.34 15.97 19.02
C PRO A 28 0.85 16.08 18.69
N MET A 29 -0.02 15.68 19.63
CA MET A 29 -1.44 15.97 19.52
C MET A 29 -1.67 17.49 19.67
N PRO A 30 -2.68 18.08 18.99
CA PRO A 30 -3.07 19.45 19.25
C PRO A 30 -3.49 19.61 20.72
N GLU A 31 -2.95 20.62 21.39
CA GLU A 31 -3.40 20.97 22.74
C GLU A 31 -4.84 21.50 22.70
N VAL A 32 -5.64 21.09 23.69
CA VAL A 32 -7.01 21.55 23.83
C VAL A 32 -7.04 22.83 24.66
N ASP A 33 -7.39 23.94 24.01
CA ASP A 33 -7.54 25.24 24.70
C ASP A 33 -8.88 25.30 25.43
N ARG A 34 -8.83 24.99 26.73
CA ARG A 34 -10.01 24.98 27.62
C ARG A 34 -10.65 26.36 27.77
N SER A 35 -9.94 27.45 27.47
CA SER A 35 -10.49 28.81 27.55
C SER A 35 -11.56 29.07 26.48
N THR A 36 -11.60 28.25 25.43
CA THR A 36 -12.61 28.31 24.37
C THR A 36 -13.95 27.68 24.77
N PHE A 37 -14.00 26.95 25.88
CA PHE A 37 -15.21 26.27 26.33
C PHE A 37 -16.13 27.23 27.09
N THR A 38 -17.31 27.47 26.54
CA THR A 38 -18.34 28.30 27.16
C THR A 38 -19.64 27.54 27.34
N VAL A 39 -20.40 27.93 28.36
CA VAL A 39 -21.77 27.47 28.59
C VAL A 39 -22.72 28.66 28.58
N HIS A 40 -23.97 28.41 28.22
CA HIS A 40 -25.02 29.41 28.30
C HIS A 40 -25.49 29.55 29.76
N ASP A 41 -25.33 30.73 30.34
CA ASP A 41 -25.92 31.09 31.62
C ASP A 41 -27.38 31.51 31.41
N PHE A 42 -28.31 30.74 31.97
CA PHE A 42 -29.75 30.99 31.82
C PHE A 42 -30.26 32.17 32.65
N GLU A 43 -29.53 32.62 33.69
CA GLU A 43 -29.91 33.78 34.48
C GLU A 43 -29.49 35.08 33.81
N SER A 44 -28.26 35.15 33.28
CA SER A 44 -27.75 36.35 32.61
C SER A 44 -28.00 36.38 31.09
N GLY A 45 -28.38 35.25 30.49
CA GLY A 45 -28.60 35.10 29.05
C GLY A 45 -27.33 35.20 28.20
N LYS A 46 -26.15 35.03 28.81
CA LYS A 46 -24.84 35.21 28.16
C LYS A 46 -24.06 33.90 28.13
N GLN A 47 -23.11 33.81 27.20
CA GLN A 47 -22.07 32.79 27.25
C GLN A 47 -21.06 33.16 28.34
N VAL A 48 -20.80 32.23 29.24
CA VAL A 48 -19.79 32.36 30.31
C VAL A 48 -18.80 31.19 30.21
N PRO A 49 -17.57 31.32 30.74
CA PRO A 49 -16.64 30.20 30.78
C PRO A 49 -17.27 28.95 31.40
N ALA A 50 -17.01 27.79 30.81
CA ALA A 50 -17.50 26.52 31.33
C ALA A 50 -16.92 26.27 32.74
N PRO A 51 -17.74 25.87 33.73
CA PRO A 51 -17.25 25.37 35.01
C PRO A 51 -16.24 24.25 34.83
N ASP A 52 -15.28 24.11 35.76
CA ASP A 52 -14.15 23.19 35.64
C ASP A 52 -14.55 21.76 35.23
N PHE A 53 -15.60 21.20 35.84
CA PHE A 53 -16.06 19.85 35.50
C PHE A 53 -16.57 19.72 34.05
N ILE A 54 -17.27 20.75 33.54
CA ILE A 54 -17.74 20.78 32.15
C ILE A 54 -16.55 20.95 31.21
N ALA A 55 -15.63 21.85 31.56
CA ALA A 55 -14.40 22.06 30.80
C ALA A 55 -13.51 20.79 30.77
N ASP A 56 -13.44 20.01 31.86
CA ASP A 56 -12.71 18.73 31.92
C ASP A 56 -13.37 17.72 30.97
N THR A 57 -14.69 17.63 31.03
CA THR A 57 -15.48 16.72 30.18
C THR A 57 -15.32 17.07 28.70
N MET A 58 -15.43 18.36 28.34
CA MET A 58 -15.24 18.85 26.97
C MET A 58 -13.80 18.67 26.49
N SER A 59 -12.80 18.84 27.38
CA SER A 59 -11.39 18.57 27.06
C SER A 59 -11.20 17.12 26.68
N TYR A 60 -11.70 16.20 27.51
CA TYR A 60 -11.64 14.77 27.24
C TYR A 60 -12.28 14.39 25.90
N PHE A 61 -13.48 14.92 25.59
CA PHE A 61 -14.11 14.66 24.30
C PHE A 61 -13.32 15.24 23.12
N SER A 62 -12.73 16.42 23.28
CA SER A 62 -11.92 17.05 22.23
C SER A 62 -10.62 16.28 21.98
N GLU A 63 -9.94 15.84 23.06
CA GLU A 63 -8.77 14.96 22.99
C GLU A 63 -9.11 13.65 22.27
N PHE A 64 -10.21 13.00 22.67
CA PHE A 64 -10.69 11.78 22.03
C PHE A 64 -11.01 11.99 20.54
N GLN A 65 -11.67 13.08 20.18
CA GLN A 65 -11.96 13.41 18.77
C GLN A 65 -10.67 13.63 17.97
N ASN A 66 -9.70 14.37 18.52
CA ASN A 66 -8.42 14.57 17.88
C ASN A 66 -7.70 13.23 17.66
N GLU A 67 -7.73 12.31 18.63
CA GLU A 67 -7.16 10.97 18.52
C GLU A 67 -7.82 10.16 17.40
N GLN A 68 -9.16 10.16 17.33
CA GLN A 68 -9.90 9.46 16.27
C GLN A 68 -9.61 10.05 14.89
N GLN A 69 -9.61 11.37 14.74
CA GLN A 69 -9.29 12.02 13.46
C GLN A 69 -7.88 11.64 13.01
N ARG A 70 -6.90 11.73 13.91
CA ARG A 70 -5.51 11.36 13.62
C ARG A 70 -5.38 9.89 13.23
N ALA A 71 -6.08 9.00 13.92
CA ALA A 71 -6.09 7.58 13.57
C ALA A 71 -6.68 7.36 12.16
N GLY A 72 -7.77 8.07 11.84
CA GLY A 72 -8.39 8.06 10.50
C GLY A 72 -7.44 8.56 9.41
N GLU A 73 -6.73 9.67 9.64
CA GLU A 73 -5.72 10.20 8.72
C GLU A 73 -4.58 9.19 8.50
N ILE A 74 -4.05 8.60 9.57
CA ILE A 74 -3.02 7.55 9.48
C ILE A 74 -3.52 6.37 8.65
N ALA A 75 -4.74 5.89 8.88
CA ALA A 75 -5.31 4.77 8.13
C ALA A 75 -5.53 5.11 6.65
N HIS A 76 -5.93 6.34 6.34
CA HIS A 76 -6.07 6.81 4.96
C HIS A 76 -4.72 6.83 4.23
N VAL A 77 -3.68 7.39 4.85
CA VAL A 77 -2.32 7.42 4.29
C VAL A 77 -1.76 6.00 4.13
N ALA A 78 -2.04 5.08 5.06
CA ALA A 78 -1.63 3.68 4.95
C ALA A 78 -2.36 2.95 3.81
N THR A 79 -3.64 3.26 3.58
CA THR A 79 -4.39 2.75 2.43
C THR A 79 -3.78 3.23 1.11
N ALA A 80 -3.46 4.51 1.01
CA ALA A 80 -2.79 5.09 -0.15
C ALA A 80 -1.38 4.49 -0.38
N LEU A 81 -0.66 4.17 0.70
CA LEU A 81 0.61 3.44 0.63
C LEU A 81 0.42 2.06 0.00
N VAL A 82 -0.56 1.26 0.45
CA VAL A 82 -0.83 -0.07 -0.12
C VAL A 82 -1.13 0.04 -1.62
N ALA A 83 -2.00 0.96 -2.02
CA ALA A 83 -2.32 1.18 -3.44
C ALA A 83 -1.08 1.53 -4.28
N SER A 84 -0.30 2.50 -3.81
CA SER A 84 0.92 2.97 -4.47
C SER A 84 1.96 1.87 -4.54
N TYR A 85 2.06 1.05 -3.50
CA TYR A 85 3.00 -0.07 -3.46
C TYR A 85 2.62 -1.15 -4.47
N PHE A 86 1.35 -1.51 -4.63
CA PHE A 86 0.95 -2.45 -5.69
C PHE A 86 1.18 -1.91 -7.09
N ALA A 87 0.95 -0.62 -7.32
CA ALA A 87 1.27 0.00 -8.61
C ALA A 87 2.79 -0.02 -8.88
N TYR A 88 3.60 0.21 -7.85
CA TYR A 88 5.06 0.07 -7.91
C TYR A 88 5.48 -1.36 -8.23
N ILE A 89 4.95 -2.36 -7.50
CA ILE A 89 5.24 -3.79 -7.72
C ILE A 89 4.87 -4.20 -9.14
N GLU A 90 3.69 -3.82 -9.61
CA GLU A 90 3.24 -4.14 -10.95
C GLU A 90 4.17 -3.56 -12.02
N HIS A 91 4.57 -2.30 -11.84
CA HIS A 91 5.51 -1.63 -12.75
C HIS A 91 6.88 -2.31 -12.77
N VAL A 92 7.49 -2.56 -11.61
CA VAL A 92 8.82 -3.21 -11.56
C VAL A 92 8.77 -4.65 -12.07
N SER A 93 7.67 -5.38 -11.83
CA SER A 93 7.48 -6.72 -12.40
C SER A 93 7.44 -6.69 -13.92
N VAL A 94 6.75 -5.71 -14.53
CA VAL A 94 6.80 -5.54 -15.99
C VAL A 94 8.22 -5.26 -16.45
N LEU A 95 8.97 -4.39 -15.77
CA LEU A 95 10.35 -4.10 -16.17
C LEU A 95 11.24 -5.34 -16.09
N LEU A 96 11.13 -6.10 -15.00
CA LEU A 96 11.92 -7.29 -14.73
C LEU A 96 11.54 -8.47 -15.63
N ALA A 97 10.31 -8.52 -16.13
CA ALA A 97 9.86 -9.53 -17.10
C ALA A 97 10.72 -9.54 -18.39
N ALA A 98 11.36 -8.44 -18.76
CA ALA A 98 12.28 -8.42 -19.91
C ALA A 98 13.54 -9.28 -19.70
N TYR A 99 13.79 -9.73 -18.47
CA TYR A 99 14.94 -10.56 -18.10
C TYR A 99 14.55 -11.98 -17.71
N SER A 100 13.32 -12.42 -17.99
CA SER A 100 12.85 -13.77 -17.67
C SER A 100 12.75 -14.68 -18.89
N SER A 101 12.81 -15.98 -18.63
CA SER A 101 12.68 -17.04 -19.64
C SER A 101 11.34 -16.99 -20.37
N ALA A 102 10.26 -16.63 -19.68
CA ALA A 102 8.94 -16.43 -20.26
C ALA A 102 8.95 -15.40 -21.40
N ALA A 103 9.71 -14.30 -21.27
CA ALA A 103 9.83 -13.29 -22.33
C ALA A 103 10.58 -13.77 -23.59
N SER A 104 11.21 -14.94 -23.53
CA SER A 104 11.92 -15.55 -24.67
C SER A 104 11.06 -16.53 -25.49
N GLU A 105 9.85 -16.85 -25.03
CA GLU A 105 8.96 -17.81 -25.66
C GLU A 105 8.33 -17.29 -26.96
N ASP A 106 8.07 -18.20 -27.90
CA ASP A 106 7.66 -17.83 -29.26
C ASP A 106 6.28 -17.14 -29.36
N GLY A 107 5.49 -17.17 -28.28
CA GLY A 107 4.18 -16.51 -28.17
C GLY A 107 4.11 -15.32 -27.20
N PHE A 108 5.23 -14.93 -26.57
CA PHE A 108 5.18 -13.86 -25.56
C PHE A 108 4.90 -12.49 -26.19
N ALA A 109 3.85 -11.83 -25.71
CA ALA A 109 3.49 -10.47 -26.10
C ALA A 109 3.44 -9.53 -24.89
N VAL A 110 4.26 -8.49 -24.90
CA VAL A 110 4.28 -7.46 -23.83
C VAL A 110 2.90 -6.80 -23.66
N SER A 111 2.18 -6.58 -24.76
CA SER A 111 0.82 -6.01 -24.72
C SER A 111 -0.19 -6.91 -24.02
N GLU A 112 0.00 -8.24 -24.06
CA GLU A 112 -0.81 -9.19 -23.29
C GLU A 112 -0.40 -9.16 -21.82
N LEU A 113 0.91 -9.22 -21.54
CA LEU A 113 1.43 -9.08 -20.17
C LEU A 113 0.90 -7.83 -19.47
N LEU A 114 0.84 -6.68 -20.16
CA LEU A 114 0.35 -5.43 -19.58
C LEU A 114 -1.13 -5.50 -19.12
N ARG A 115 -1.94 -6.37 -19.74
CA ARG A 115 -3.36 -6.56 -19.37
C ARG A 115 -3.56 -7.55 -18.23
N GLU A 116 -2.53 -8.32 -17.91
CA GLU A 116 -2.60 -9.34 -16.87
C GLU A 116 -2.63 -8.75 -15.45
N SER A 117 -2.98 -9.59 -14.48
CA SER A 117 -2.94 -9.22 -13.06
C SER A 117 -1.50 -8.97 -12.58
N TRP A 118 -1.35 -8.20 -11.49
CA TRP A 118 -0.06 -8.01 -10.84
C TRP A 118 0.62 -9.34 -10.48
N ALA A 119 -0.16 -10.36 -10.10
CA ALA A 119 0.36 -11.66 -9.70
C ALA A 119 1.00 -12.41 -10.86
N VAL A 120 0.37 -12.36 -12.05
CA VAL A 120 0.94 -12.95 -13.27
C VAL A 120 2.17 -12.19 -13.71
N LYS A 121 2.14 -10.85 -13.71
CA LYS A 121 3.32 -10.02 -13.99
C LYS A 121 4.48 -10.36 -13.07
N PHE A 122 4.19 -10.56 -11.78
CA PHE A 122 5.18 -10.96 -10.78
C PHE A 122 5.75 -12.36 -11.07
N ASP A 123 4.91 -13.33 -11.42
CA ASP A 123 5.37 -14.68 -11.78
C ASP A 123 6.28 -14.68 -12.99
N VAL A 124 5.91 -13.91 -14.02
CA VAL A 124 6.73 -13.75 -15.22
C VAL A 124 8.07 -13.11 -14.87
N ALA A 125 8.08 -12.05 -14.07
CA ALA A 125 9.29 -11.34 -13.67
C ALA A 125 10.30 -12.22 -12.90
N PHE A 126 9.79 -13.14 -12.10
CA PHE A 126 10.59 -13.92 -11.15
C PHE A 126 10.65 -15.42 -11.49
N ALA A 127 10.27 -15.82 -12.71
CA ALA A 127 10.25 -17.21 -13.14
C ALA A 127 11.59 -17.94 -12.95
N ASP A 128 12.70 -17.23 -13.11
CA ASP A 128 14.07 -17.78 -13.05
C ASP A 128 14.82 -17.42 -11.75
N VAL A 129 14.15 -16.82 -10.75
CA VAL A 129 14.79 -16.28 -9.54
C VAL A 129 14.06 -16.75 -8.28
N SER A 130 14.81 -17.13 -7.25
CA SER A 130 14.23 -17.45 -5.94
C SER A 130 13.81 -16.17 -5.20
N ILE A 131 12.52 -16.08 -4.89
CA ILE A 131 11.89 -14.91 -4.27
C ILE A 131 11.43 -15.13 -2.83
N GLY A 132 11.76 -16.30 -2.26
CA GLY A 132 11.35 -16.68 -0.90
C GLY A 132 9.83 -16.52 -0.69
N SER A 133 9.45 -15.83 0.40
CA SER A 133 8.04 -15.60 0.75
C SER A 133 7.42 -14.35 0.10
N ALA A 134 8.14 -13.61 -0.76
CA ALA A 134 7.71 -12.29 -1.23
C ALA A 134 6.35 -12.31 -1.95
N LYS A 135 6.11 -13.30 -2.83
CA LYS A 135 4.81 -13.46 -3.49
C LYS A 135 3.70 -13.80 -2.50
N SER A 136 3.98 -14.66 -1.51
CA SER A 136 3.01 -15.00 -0.47
C SER A 136 2.65 -13.78 0.37
N ASP A 137 3.65 -12.97 0.73
CA ASP A 137 3.48 -11.72 1.46
C ASP A 137 2.65 -10.70 0.65
N LEU A 138 2.91 -10.57 -0.66
CA LEU A 138 2.10 -9.76 -1.56
C LEU A 138 0.66 -10.27 -1.65
N SER A 139 0.44 -11.57 -1.83
CA SER A 139 -0.91 -12.15 -1.90
C SER A 139 -1.69 -11.93 -0.60
N LEU A 140 -1.03 -12.11 0.55
CA LEU A 140 -1.63 -11.87 1.85
C LEU A 140 -1.94 -10.39 2.08
N MET A 141 -1.07 -9.49 1.64
CA MET A 141 -1.32 -8.05 1.68
C MET A 141 -2.45 -7.65 0.72
N ALA A 142 -2.54 -8.30 -0.44
CA ALA A 142 -3.59 -8.06 -1.42
C ALA A 142 -4.97 -8.48 -0.88
N SER A 143 -5.06 -9.67 -0.30
CA SER A 143 -6.31 -10.22 0.22
C SER A 143 -6.78 -9.49 1.47
N ARG A 144 -5.87 -9.14 2.39
CA ARG A 144 -6.22 -8.48 3.66
C ARG A 144 -6.47 -6.98 3.54
N PHE A 145 -5.83 -6.32 2.59
CA PHE A 145 -5.81 -4.84 2.52
C PHE A 145 -6.16 -4.32 1.14
N ARG A 146 -5.37 -4.62 0.09
CA ARG A 146 -5.56 -4.02 -1.25
C ARG A 146 -6.99 -4.21 -1.78
N ASN A 147 -7.48 -5.44 -1.79
CA ASN A 147 -8.77 -5.76 -2.41
C ASN A 147 -9.95 -5.21 -1.58
N PRO A 148 -9.99 -5.41 -0.24
CA PRO A 148 -11.02 -4.78 0.59
C PRO A 148 -10.99 -3.24 0.54
N LEU A 149 -9.81 -2.64 0.59
CA LEU A 149 -9.69 -1.18 0.70
C LEU A 149 -9.88 -0.44 -0.64
N LEU A 150 -9.53 -1.04 -1.79
CA LEU A 150 -9.43 -0.32 -3.07
C LEU A 150 -10.48 -0.71 -4.12
N HIS A 151 -11.14 -1.86 -3.97
CA HIS A 151 -12.09 -2.36 -4.96
C HIS A 151 -13.53 -2.38 -4.45
N GLY A 152 -13.80 -1.77 -3.29
CA GLY A 152 -15.14 -1.70 -2.72
C GLY A 152 -15.78 -3.07 -2.48
N GLY A 153 -14.99 -4.14 -2.50
CA GLY A 153 -15.40 -5.41 -1.94
C GLY A 153 -15.64 -5.10 -0.48
N ALA A 154 -16.93 -5.11 -0.09
CA ALA A 154 -17.45 -4.74 1.21
C ALA A 154 -16.33 -4.71 2.23
N GLY A 155 -16.11 -3.52 2.83
CA GLY A 155 -15.20 -3.34 3.94
C GLY A 155 -15.19 -4.62 4.78
N ARG A 156 -14.00 -5.07 5.14
CA ARG A 156 -13.63 -6.31 5.84
C ARG A 156 -14.82 -7.05 6.46
N ALA A 157 -14.82 -8.37 6.59
CA ALA A 157 -15.89 -9.06 7.33
C ALA A 157 -16.20 -8.50 8.75
N ALA A 158 -15.27 -7.70 9.33
CA ALA A 158 -15.47 -6.87 10.52
C ALA A 158 -16.27 -5.55 10.33
N ASP A 159 -16.39 -5.00 9.12
CA ASP A 159 -16.99 -3.71 8.77
C ASP A 159 -18.51 -3.80 8.46
N GLY A 160 -19.10 -5.01 8.53
CA GLY A 160 -20.55 -5.20 8.62
C GLY A 160 -21.28 -5.57 7.31
N MET A 161 -22.17 -6.56 7.38
CA MET A 161 -23.20 -6.88 6.39
C MET A 161 -24.50 -6.15 6.72
N TYR A 162 -25.19 -5.57 5.74
CA TYR A 162 -26.54 -5.03 5.94
C TYR A 162 -27.55 -6.18 6.13
N VAL A 163 -28.24 -6.21 7.26
CA VAL A 163 -29.25 -7.19 7.66
C VAL A 163 -30.54 -6.45 8.02
N GLU A 164 -31.65 -6.81 7.39
CA GLU A 164 -32.97 -6.29 7.76
C GLU A 164 -33.42 -6.95 9.08
N VAL A 165 -33.62 -6.13 10.12
CA VAL A 165 -33.96 -6.59 11.48
C VAL A 165 -35.43 -6.37 11.82
N LEU A 166 -36.09 -5.43 11.14
CA LEU A 166 -37.54 -5.21 11.10
C LEU A 166 -37.89 -4.72 9.68
N PRO A 167 -39.16 -4.80 9.25
CA PRO A 167 -39.58 -4.21 7.97
C PRO A 167 -39.08 -2.77 7.84
N ASP A 168 -38.33 -2.50 6.78
CA ASP A 168 -37.70 -1.19 6.48
C ASP A 168 -36.62 -0.73 7.49
N VAL A 169 -36.20 -1.58 8.42
CA VAL A 169 -35.13 -1.30 9.39
C VAL A 169 -33.95 -2.23 9.10
N VAL A 170 -32.88 -1.64 8.57
CA VAL A 170 -31.65 -2.34 8.26
C VAL A 170 -30.60 -2.02 9.32
N ALA A 171 -29.97 -3.05 9.89
CA ALA A 171 -28.82 -2.96 10.78
C ALA A 171 -27.57 -3.52 10.09
N LEU A 172 -26.38 -3.20 10.61
CA LEU A 172 -25.14 -3.84 10.18
C LEU A 172 -24.75 -4.93 11.16
N ALA A 173 -24.35 -6.08 10.66
CA ALA A 173 -23.95 -7.25 11.45
C ALA A 173 -22.55 -7.72 11.05
N THR A 174 -21.74 -8.14 12.02
CA THR A 174 -20.48 -8.85 11.76
C THR A 174 -20.73 -10.21 11.10
N GLU A 175 -19.66 -10.85 10.61
CA GLU A 175 -19.72 -12.18 9.99
C GLU A 175 -20.38 -13.26 10.87
N ASP A 176 -20.30 -13.12 12.19
CA ASP A 176 -20.92 -14.02 13.17
C ASP A 176 -22.39 -13.66 13.50
N GLY A 177 -22.97 -12.67 12.83
CA GLY A 177 -24.36 -12.23 13.02
C GLY A 177 -24.59 -11.32 14.24
N SER A 178 -23.51 -10.90 14.92
CA SER A 178 -23.64 -9.94 16.03
C SER A 178 -23.96 -8.54 15.49
N PRO A 179 -24.96 -7.83 16.04
CA PRO A 179 -25.19 -6.43 15.69
C PRO A 179 -23.93 -5.60 15.99
N THR A 180 -23.49 -4.78 15.04
CA THR A 180 -22.33 -3.91 15.23
C THR A 180 -22.74 -2.44 15.13
N ASP A 181 -22.31 -1.65 16.10
CA ASP A 181 -22.48 -0.20 16.18
C ASP A 181 -21.34 0.56 15.45
N GLN A 182 -20.48 -0.16 14.73
CA GLN A 182 -19.25 0.37 14.11
C GLN A 182 -19.48 1.33 12.93
N PHE A 183 -20.73 1.71 12.65
CA PHE A 183 -21.06 2.81 11.74
C PHE A 183 -21.14 4.18 12.41
N MET A 184 -20.31 4.45 13.41
CA MET A 184 -19.76 5.80 13.51
C MET A 184 -18.57 5.82 12.55
N LEU A 185 -18.60 6.73 11.57
CA LEU A 185 -17.56 7.06 10.56
C LEU A 185 -16.16 7.40 11.15
N TRP A 186 -15.84 6.94 12.36
CA TRP A 186 -14.88 7.49 13.29
C TRP A 186 -13.76 6.48 13.62
N LYS A 187 -13.97 5.18 13.42
CA LYS A 187 -12.89 4.20 13.62
C LYS A 187 -12.00 4.09 12.38
N PRO A 188 -10.67 4.04 12.55
CA PRO A 188 -9.74 3.91 11.43
C PRO A 188 -9.92 2.58 10.70
N SER A 189 -9.80 2.59 9.37
CA SER A 189 -9.89 1.39 8.51
C SER A 189 -8.73 0.40 8.70
N LEU A 190 -7.68 0.83 9.39
CA LEU A 190 -6.48 0.05 9.70
C LEU A 190 -6.05 0.29 11.14
N THR A 191 -5.70 -0.78 11.85
CA THR A 191 -5.10 -0.67 13.19
C THR A 191 -3.60 -0.33 13.09
N ALA A 192 -3.02 0.16 14.19
CA ALA A 192 -1.58 0.42 14.27
C ALA A 192 -0.74 -0.85 14.01
N GLU A 193 -1.17 -2.00 14.55
CA GLU A 193 -0.51 -3.29 14.33
C GLU A 193 -0.54 -3.69 12.85
N GLU A 194 -1.65 -3.46 12.17
CA GLU A 194 -1.78 -3.75 10.74
C GLU A 194 -0.88 -2.84 9.89
N ILE A 195 -0.75 -1.57 10.27
CA ILE A 195 0.16 -0.64 9.60
C ILE A 195 1.62 -1.08 9.78
N ASP A 196 2.02 -1.46 11.00
CA ASP A 196 3.36 -1.99 11.26
C ASP A 196 3.62 -3.29 10.49
N TRP A 197 2.60 -4.15 10.39
CA TRP A 197 2.64 -5.35 9.57
C TRP A 197 2.84 -5.03 8.09
N ILE A 198 2.09 -4.06 7.52
CA ILE A 198 2.23 -3.62 6.12
C ILE A 198 3.65 -3.12 5.87
N LEU A 199 4.17 -2.23 6.72
CA LEU A 199 5.52 -1.68 6.59
C LEU A 199 6.59 -2.77 6.65
N SER A 200 6.44 -3.74 7.55
CA SER A 200 7.34 -4.90 7.65
C SER A 200 7.32 -5.78 6.39
N ARG A 201 6.15 -5.97 5.76
CA ARG A 201 6.03 -6.76 4.53
C ARG A 201 6.62 -6.01 3.34
N ILE A 202 6.40 -4.71 3.23
CA ILE A 202 7.04 -3.86 2.22
C ILE A 202 8.56 -4.04 2.28
N ALA A 203 9.17 -3.93 3.47
CA ALA A 203 10.62 -4.07 3.61
C ALA A 203 11.13 -5.46 3.17
N ARG A 204 10.40 -6.54 3.49
CA ARG A 204 10.76 -7.91 3.07
C ARG A 204 10.62 -8.12 1.57
N ILE A 205 9.56 -7.58 0.98
CA ILE A 205 9.33 -7.69 -0.46
C ILE A 205 10.38 -6.87 -1.21
N ASP A 206 10.68 -5.65 -0.77
CA ASP A 206 11.76 -4.82 -1.32
C ASP A 206 13.10 -5.57 -1.32
N ALA A 207 13.46 -6.22 -0.20
CA ALA A 207 14.69 -7.02 -0.13
C ALA A 207 14.71 -8.18 -1.15
N ALA A 208 13.56 -8.79 -1.43
CA ALA A 208 13.47 -9.81 -2.47
C ALA A 208 13.60 -9.20 -3.88
N LEU A 209 13.01 -8.04 -4.15
CA LEU A 209 13.21 -7.33 -5.41
C LEU A 209 14.69 -6.99 -5.64
N GLU A 210 15.36 -6.49 -4.60
CA GLU A 210 16.78 -6.12 -4.61
C GLU A 210 17.71 -7.30 -4.87
N SER A 211 17.27 -8.53 -4.56
CA SER A 211 18.00 -9.75 -4.88
C SER A 211 17.92 -10.16 -6.36
N HIS A 212 17.04 -9.54 -7.15
CA HIS A 212 16.94 -9.86 -8.57
C HIS A 212 18.23 -9.45 -9.29
N PRO A 213 18.84 -10.32 -10.13
CA PRO A 213 20.10 -10.00 -10.80
C PRO A 213 20.06 -8.67 -11.53
N TYR A 214 18.99 -8.38 -12.26
CA TYR A 214 18.81 -7.14 -13.02
C TYR A 214 18.20 -5.96 -12.23
N TRP A 215 18.14 -6.03 -10.90
CA TRP A 215 17.59 -4.94 -10.08
C TRP A 215 18.32 -3.60 -10.29
N VAL A 216 19.64 -3.65 -10.50
CA VAL A 216 20.45 -2.44 -10.74
C VAL A 216 19.98 -1.68 -11.99
N ALA A 217 19.61 -2.38 -13.06
CA ALA A 217 19.10 -1.74 -14.27
C ALA A 217 17.76 -1.03 -13.99
N VAL A 218 16.85 -1.71 -13.29
CA VAL A 218 15.55 -1.14 -12.90
C VAL A 218 15.71 0.10 -12.02
N SER A 219 16.54 0.01 -10.98
CA SER A 219 16.76 1.10 -10.02
C SER A 219 17.58 2.26 -10.58
N ALA A 220 18.35 2.04 -11.64
CA ALA A 220 19.05 3.09 -12.39
C ALA A 220 18.15 3.83 -13.40
N GLY A 221 16.92 3.35 -13.64
CA GLY A 221 16.00 3.97 -14.60
C GLY A 221 16.16 3.50 -16.04
N ALA A 222 16.89 2.39 -16.29
CA ALA A 222 17.03 1.85 -17.64
C ALA A 222 15.69 1.35 -18.19
N PRO A 223 15.36 1.62 -19.47
CA PRO A 223 14.17 1.08 -20.10
C PRO A 223 14.26 -0.45 -20.23
N SER A 224 13.10 -1.11 -20.30
CA SER A 224 13.03 -2.56 -20.52
C SER A 224 12.79 -2.88 -21.98
N ASN A 225 13.78 -3.49 -22.62
CA ASN A 225 13.73 -3.88 -24.03
C ASN A 225 13.38 -5.37 -24.19
N PHE A 226 12.19 -5.65 -24.72
CA PHE A 226 11.68 -7.01 -24.94
C PHE A 226 12.03 -7.58 -26.33
N SER A 227 13.08 -7.10 -26.97
CA SER A 227 13.59 -7.78 -28.18
C SER A 227 14.15 -9.15 -27.81
N ARG A 228 13.79 -10.18 -28.57
CA ARG A 228 14.19 -11.57 -28.27
C ARG A 228 15.70 -11.73 -28.11
N ASP A 229 16.48 -11.01 -28.90
CA ASP A 229 17.94 -11.06 -28.83
C ASP A 229 18.48 -10.48 -27.52
N ARG A 230 17.91 -9.36 -27.04
CA ARG A 230 18.28 -8.77 -25.74
C ARG A 230 17.88 -9.70 -24.58
N VAL A 231 16.66 -10.22 -24.60
CA VAL A 231 16.17 -11.17 -23.58
C VAL A 231 17.09 -12.41 -23.53
N ARG A 232 17.39 -13.02 -24.68
CA ARG A 232 18.28 -14.19 -24.76
C ARG A 232 19.70 -13.90 -24.26
N LYS A 233 20.25 -12.74 -24.60
CA LYS A 233 21.59 -12.33 -24.14
C LYS A 233 21.61 -12.14 -22.63
N ALA A 234 20.59 -11.48 -22.07
CA ALA A 234 20.46 -11.30 -20.63
C ALA A 234 20.32 -12.65 -19.89
N LEU A 235 19.48 -13.55 -20.40
CA LEU A 235 19.32 -14.90 -19.83
C LEU A 235 20.59 -15.73 -19.93
N SER A 236 21.32 -15.63 -21.04
CA SER A 236 22.59 -16.31 -21.22
C SER A 236 23.64 -15.83 -20.21
N ALA A 237 23.71 -14.52 -19.97
CA ALA A 237 24.61 -13.93 -18.99
C ALA A 237 24.23 -14.29 -17.53
N GLN A 238 22.93 -14.38 -17.23
CA GLN A 238 22.47 -14.83 -15.92
C GLN A 238 22.79 -16.31 -15.69
N ARG A 239 22.51 -17.18 -16.67
CA ARG A 239 22.72 -18.63 -16.58
C ARG A 239 24.20 -19.02 -16.54
N SER A 240 25.08 -18.22 -17.14
CA SER A 240 26.52 -18.51 -17.10
C SER A 240 27.14 -18.34 -15.72
N GLY A 241 26.47 -17.62 -14.80
CA GLY A 241 26.98 -17.30 -13.47
C GLY A 241 28.27 -16.46 -13.49
N ASN A 242 28.68 -15.95 -14.66
CA ASN A 242 29.90 -15.18 -14.81
C ASN A 242 29.62 -13.70 -14.53
N ALA A 243 30.15 -13.19 -13.43
CA ALA A 243 29.95 -11.81 -13.00
C ALA A 243 30.36 -10.77 -14.07
N GLY A 244 31.40 -11.05 -14.87
CA GLY A 244 31.83 -10.16 -15.95
C GLY A 244 30.86 -10.14 -17.15
N GLN A 245 30.26 -11.28 -17.49
CA GLN A 245 29.22 -11.34 -18.52
C GLN A 245 27.93 -10.67 -18.07
N LEU A 246 27.53 -10.89 -16.81
CA LEU A 246 26.38 -10.23 -16.22
C LEU A 246 26.58 -8.70 -16.17
N ALA A 247 27.75 -8.24 -15.71
CA ALA A 247 28.07 -6.81 -15.67
C ALA A 247 28.06 -6.17 -17.07
N ARG A 248 28.54 -6.87 -18.11
CA ARG A 248 28.43 -6.39 -19.50
C ARG A 248 26.98 -6.32 -19.98
N ALA A 249 26.19 -7.36 -19.73
CA ALA A 249 24.77 -7.36 -20.08
C ALA A 249 23.99 -6.25 -19.36
N MET A 250 24.35 -5.93 -18.11
CA MET A 250 23.81 -4.80 -17.35
C MET A 250 24.23 -3.46 -17.93
N ALA A 251 25.50 -3.27 -18.26
CA ALA A 251 25.99 -2.04 -18.89
C ALA A 251 25.25 -1.77 -20.21
N GLU A 252 25.09 -2.82 -21.02
CA GLU A 252 24.32 -2.73 -22.26
C GLU A 252 22.83 -2.44 -22.07
N ALA A 253 22.27 -2.74 -20.89
CA ALA A 253 20.91 -2.35 -20.55
C ALA A 253 20.83 -0.89 -20.07
N LEU A 254 21.91 -0.32 -19.54
CA LEU A 254 22.00 1.08 -19.10
C LEU A 254 22.30 2.06 -20.24
N ASP A 255 22.93 1.58 -21.32
CA ASP A 255 23.36 2.38 -22.47
C ASP A 255 22.25 2.56 -23.54
N ASP A 256 21.12 1.87 -23.40
CA ASP A 256 19.92 1.97 -24.27
C ASP A 256 18.94 3.05 -23.77
#